data_AF-A0A7W7HF28-F1
#
_entry.id   AF-A0A7W7HF28-F1
#
_cell.length_a   1.000
_cell.length_b   1.000
_cell.length_c   1.000
_cell.angle_alpha   90.00
_cell.angle_beta   90.00
_cell.angle_gamma   90.00
#
_symmetry.space_group_name_H-M   'P 1'
#
loop_
_entity.id
_entity.type
_entity.pdbx_description
1 polymer ?
#
loop_
_entity_poly.entity_id
_entity_poly.type
_entity_poly.pdbx_seq_one_letter_code
_entity_poly.pdbx_strand_id
1 'polypeptide(L)' 'MTETTLLLVAHDGEWTRRRIESPEVARRFAHQLAMPVYDVRLLGYPQRMRDYNERQRRRPA' A
#
# COMPACT_ATOMS: atom_id res chain seq x y z
N MET A 1 3.21 -8.89 19.13
CA MET A 1 3.46 -7.56 18.54
C MET A 1 2.78 -7.50 17.18
N THR A 2 2.11 -6.40 16.84
CA THR A 2 1.51 -6.23 15.50
C THR A 2 2.63 -6.16 14.47
N GLU A 3 2.66 -7.10 13.53
CA GLU A 3 3.67 -7.09 12.46
C GLU A 3 3.51 -5.85 11.58
N THR A 4 4.62 -5.16 11.29
CA THR A 4 4.60 -4.02 10.39
C THR A 4 4.49 -4.52 8.96
N THR A 5 3.61 -3.91 8.17
CA THR A 5 3.42 -4.26 6.76
C THR A 5 3.42 -3.01 5.90
N LEU A 6 3.95 -3.14 4.70
CA LEU A 6 3.87 -2.16 3.63
C LEU A 6 2.72 -2.51 2.69
N LEU A 7 1.97 -1.48 2.31
CA LEU A 7 1.01 -1.52 1.22
C LEU A 7 1.59 -0.74 0.04
N LEU A 8 2.00 -1.46 -1.00
CA LEU A 8 2.50 -0.86 -2.24
C LEU A 8 1.32 -0.74 -3.20
N VAL A 9 1.06 0.47 -3.68
CA VAL A 9 -0.06 0.75 -4.60
C VAL A 9 0.49 1.41 -5.85
N ALA A 10 0.37 0.70 -6.98
CA ALA A 10 0.73 1.16 -8.30
C ALA A 10 -0.13 2.34 -8.77
N HIS A 11 0.24 2.93 -9.90
CA HIS A 11 -0.43 4.13 -10.44
C HIS A 11 -1.90 3.85 -10.79
N ASP A 12 -2.20 2.66 -11.27
CA ASP A 12 -3.53 2.20 -11.69
C ASP A 12 -4.38 1.69 -10.52
N GLY A 13 -3.78 1.57 -9.33
CA GLY A 13 -4.43 1.08 -8.13
C GLY A 13 -4.22 -0.41 -7.85
N GLU A 14 -3.51 -1.15 -8.71
CA GLU A 14 -3.06 -2.50 -8.34
C GLU A 14 -2.20 -2.41 -7.06
N TRP A 15 -2.32 -3.38 -6.18
CA TRP A 15 -1.63 -3.33 -4.90
C TRP A 15 -1.13 -4.68 -4.43
N THR A 16 -0.06 -4.62 -3.64
CA THR A 16 0.47 -5.78 -2.92
C THR A 16 0.81 -5.40 -1.48
N ARG A 17 0.78 -6.40 -0.59
CA ARG A 17 1.19 -6.26 0.82
C ARG A 17 2.42 -7.10 1.08
N ARG A 18 3.40 -6.49 1.76
CA ARG A 18 4.66 -7.13 2.15
C ARG A 18 4.94 -6.89 3.62
N ARG A 19 5.45 -7.90 4.31
CA ARG A 19 5.95 -7.75 5.67
C ARG A 19 7.22 -6.93 5.66
N ILE A 20 7.41 -6.13 6.70
CA ILE A 20 8.64 -5.37 6.91
C ILE A 20 8.97 -5.36 8.40
N GLU A 21 10.25 -5.28 8.71
CA GLU A 21 10.74 -5.37 10.08
C GLU A 21 10.19 -4.25 10.97
N SER A 22 10.17 -3.00 10.48
CA SER A 22 9.68 -1.85 11.25
C SER A 22 9.22 -0.68 10.37
N PRO A 23 8.48 0.30 10.94
CA PRO A 23 8.10 1.53 10.24
C PRO A 23 9.31 2.38 9.82
N GLU A 24 10.42 2.34 10.56
CA GLU A 24 11.67 3.02 10.22
C GLU A 24 12.24 2.51 8.89
N VAL A 25 12.31 1.18 8.75
CA VAL A 25 12.82 0.50 7.55
C VAL A 25 11.90 0.79 6.36
N ALA A 26 10.58 0.82 6.58
CA ALA A 26 9.60 1.23 5.57
C ALA A 26 9.85 2.65 5.03
N ARG A 27 10.08 3.62 5.92
CA ARG A 27 10.37 5.01 5.52
C ARG A 27 11.69 5.12 4.75
N ARG A 28 12.73 4.43 5.20
CA ARG A 28 14.03 4.40 4.49
C ARG A 28 13.91 3.79 3.10
N PHE A 29 13.23 2.65 2.98
CA PHE A 29 12.96 2.00 1.70
C PHE A 29 12.22 2.91 0.73
N ALA A 30 11.14 3.54 1.19
CA ALA A 30 10.37 4.47 0.35
C ALA A 30 11.21 5.69 -0.07
N HIS A 31 12.00 6.25 0.85
CA HIS A 31 12.89 7.38 0.56
C HIS A 31 13.97 7.02 -0.48
N GLN A 32 14.59 5.83 -0.39
CA GLN A 32 15.57 5.35 -1.37
C GLN A 32 14.98 5.23 -2.78
N LEU A 33 13.70 4.89 -2.88
CA LEU A 33 12.98 4.77 -4.14
C LEU A 33 12.29 6.07 -4.58
N ALA A 34 12.50 7.18 -3.84
CA ALA A 34 11.77 8.44 -4.03
C ALA A 34 10.23 8.26 -4.06
N MET A 35 9.73 7.28 -3.30
CA MET A 35 8.31 6.98 -3.19
C MET A 35 7.70 7.68 -1.98
N PRO A 36 6.50 8.27 -2.13
CA PRO A 36 5.76 8.79 -0.98
C PRO A 36 5.27 7.64 -0.09
N VAL A 37 5.40 7.82 1.23
CA VAL A 37 4.96 6.85 2.24
C VAL A 37 4.01 7.51 3.23
N TYR A 38 2.92 6.82 3.56
CA TYR A 38 1.88 7.31 4.45
C TYR A 38 1.43 6.23 5.42
N ASP A 39 0.98 6.64 6.60
CA ASP A 39 0.33 5.74 7.54
C ASP A 39 -1.14 5.57 7.18
N VAL A 40 -1.49 4.36 6.73
CA VAL A 40 -2.85 3.97 6.36
C VAL A 40 -3.81 3.99 7.55
N ARG A 41 -3.33 3.83 8.79
CA ARG A 41 -4.19 3.94 9.98
C ARG A 41 -4.63 5.37 10.24
N LEU A 42 -3.86 6.35 9.75
CA LEU A 42 -4.17 7.77 9.87
C LEU A 42 -4.97 8.28 8.67
N LEU A 43 -4.57 7.94 7.45
CA LEU A 43 -5.17 8.48 6.22
C LEU A 43 -6.21 7.56 5.57
N GLY A 44 -6.30 6.31 6.01
CA GLY A 44 -7.06 5.26 5.33
C GLY A 44 -6.40 4.77 4.04
N TYR A 45 -7.10 3.89 3.32
CA TYR A 45 -6.62 3.32 2.06
C TYR A 45 -6.77 4.30 0.90
N PRO A 46 -5.78 4.42 -0.02
CA PRO A 46 -5.85 5.29 -1.18
C PRO A 46 -7.05 5.01 -2.09
N GLN A 47 -7.66 6.05 -2.66
CA GLN A 47 -8.84 5.92 -3.52
C GLN A 47 -8.59 4.99 -4.72
N ARG A 48 -7.46 5.16 -5.42
CA ARG A 48 -7.09 4.31 -6.57
C ARG A 48 -7.08 2.81 -6.26
N MET A 49 -6.66 2.43 -5.05
CA MET A 49 -6.69 1.03 -4.59
C MET A 49 -8.13 0.53 -4.41
N ARG A 50 -9.02 1.38 -3.86
CA ARG A 50 -10.44 1.07 -3.71
C ARG A 50 -11.09 0.90 -5.08
N ASP A 51 -10.82 1.80 -6.01
CA ASP A 51 -11.32 1.75 -7.39
C ASP A 51 -10.83 0.48 -8.10
N TYR A 52 -9.56 0.10 -7.90
CA TYR A 52 -9.02 -1.15 -8.42
C TYR A 52 -9.77 -2.36 -7.87
N ASN A 53 -9.99 -2.43 -6.55
CA ASN A 53 -10.75 -3.51 -5.93
C ASN A 53 -12.19 -3.59 -6.46
N GLU A 54 -12.83 -2.45 -6.69
CA GLU A 54 -14.16 -2.43 -7.32
C GLU A 54 -14.15 -2.98 -8.74
N ARG A 55 -13.15 -2.60 -9.56
CA ARG A 55 -12.99 -3.14 -10.92
C ARG A 55 -12.76 -4.64 -10.91
N GLN A 56 -11.90 -5.14 -10.03
CA GLN A 56 -11.66 -6.59 -9.89
C GLN A 56 -12.93 -7.32 -9.43
N ARG A 57 -13.70 -6.76 -8.50
CA ARG A 57 -14.96 -7.36 -8.05
C ARG A 57 -16.02 -7.45 -9.15
N ARG A 58 -16.05 -6.49 -10.07
CA ARG A 58 -16.99 -6.44 -11.20
C ARG A 58 -16.55 -7.31 -12.37
N ARG A 59 -15.31 -7.83 -12.37
CA ARG A 59 -14.81 -8.66 -13.46
C ARG A 59 -15.51 -10.03 -13.41
N PRO A 60 -16.17 -10.46 -14.50
CA PRO A 60 -16.72 -11.81 -14.57
C PRO A 60 -15.58 -12.83 -14.46
N ALA A 61 -15.89 -13.97 -13.83
CA ALA A 61 -14.97 -15.09 -13.67
C ALA A 61 -14.60 -15.71 -15.03
#